data_AF-A0A1Q3MLG8-F1
#
_entry.id   AF-A0A1Q3MLG8-F1
#
_cell.length_a   1.000
_cell.length_b   1.000
_cell.length_c   1.000
_cell.angle_alpha   90.00
_cell.angle_beta   90.00
_cell.angle_gamma   90.00
#
_symmetry.space_group_name_H-M   'P 1'
#
loop_
_entity.id
_entity.type
_entity.pdbx_description
1 polymer ?
#
loop_
_entity_poly.entity_id
_entity_poly.type
_entity_poly.pdbx_seq_one_letter_code
_entity_poly.pdbx_strand_id
1 'polypeptide(L)' 'MAERKSFPLRISPDLWEDLQRMANEEFRSVNAQIEFLLREAVKQRRKKIEEKNGD' A
#
# COMPACT_ATOMS: atom_id res chain seq x y z
N MET A 1 -3.88 -15.05 -14.19
CA MET A 1 -3.54 -13.98 -13.23
C MET A 1 -4.56 -14.06 -12.11
N ALA A 2 -4.15 -13.93 -10.84
CA ALA A 2 -5.10 -13.92 -9.73
C ALA A 2 -6.13 -12.79 -9.93
N GLU A 3 -7.40 -13.07 -9.62
CA GLU A 3 -8.47 -12.08 -9.74
C GLU A 3 -8.16 -10.87 -8.84
N ARG A 4 -8.12 -9.68 -9.43
CA ARG A 4 -7.88 -8.43 -8.71
C ARG A 4 -9.21 -7.72 -8.50
N LYS A 5 -9.55 -7.44 -7.24
CA LYS A 5 -10.72 -6.64 -6.90
C LYS A 5 -10.45 -5.17 -7.21
N SER A 6 -11.25 -4.59 -8.12
CA SER A 6 -11.26 -3.14 -8.33
C SER A 6 -12.06 -2.45 -7.22
N PHE A 7 -11.50 -1.40 -6.62
CA PHE A 7 -12.13 -0.64 -5.55
C PHE A 7 -11.84 0.86 -5.73
N PRO A 8 -12.87 1.73 -5.68
CA PRO A 8 -12.66 3.17 -5.76
C PRO A 8 -12.00 3.68 -4.46
N LEU A 9 -10.76 4.14 -4.55
CA LEU A 9 -10.04 4.72 -3.43
C LEU A 9 -10.24 6.24 -3.41
N ARG A 10 -10.63 6.79 -2.25
CA ARG A 10 -10.61 8.23 -2.01
C ARG A 10 -9.24 8.59 -1.44
N ILE A 11 -8.52 9.47 -2.12
CA ILE A 11 -7.17 9.88 -1.76
C ILE A 11 -7.06 11.41 -1.83
N SER A 12 -6.30 12.01 -0.92
CA SER A 12 -6.00 13.45 -1.02
C SER A 12 -5.08 13.71 -2.22
N PRO A 13 -5.16 14.90 -2.86
CA PRO A 13 -4.28 15.26 -3.96
C PRO A 13 -2.79 15.17 -3.60
N ASP A 14 -2.41 15.71 -2.44
CA ASP A 14 -1.01 15.73 -2.00
C ASP A 14 -0.42 14.32 -1.87
N LEU A 15 -1.19 13.39 -1.28
CA LEU A 15 -0.76 12.00 -1.16
C LEU A 15 -0.67 11.30 -2.53
N TRP A 16 -1.54 11.67 -3.46
CA TRP A 16 -1.48 11.16 -4.83
C TRP A 16 -0.23 11.64 -5.57
N GLU A 17 0.20 12.89 -5.37
CA GLU A 17 1.46 13.42 -5.91
C GLU A 17 2.67 12.67 -5.37
N ASP A 18 2.72 12.44 -4.06
CA ASP A 18 3.79 11.67 -3.42
C ASP A 18 3.87 10.24 -3.97
N LEU A 19 2.72 9.55 -4.06
CA LEU A 19 2.66 8.20 -4.60
C LEU A 19 3.10 8.12 -6.07
N GLN A 20 2.74 9.11 -6.90
CA GLN A 20 3.20 9.20 -8.28
C GLN A 20 4.71 9.39 -8.36
N ARG A 21 5.28 10.27 -7.54
CA ARG A 21 6.72 10.51 -7.48
C ARG A 21 7.47 9.24 -7.11
N MET A 22 7.07 8.57 -6.03
CA MET A 22 7.69 7.31 -5.61
C MET A 22 7.57 6.23 -6.68
N ALA A 23 6.39 6.09 -7.30
CA ALA A 23 6.18 5.11 -8.36
C ALA A 23 7.10 5.35 -9.57
N ASN A 24 7.31 6.62 -9.93
CA ASN A 24 8.23 7.01 -11.01
C ASN A 24 9.68 6.70 -10.67
N GLU A 25 10.13 7.02 -9.44
CA GLU A 25 11.49 6.73 -8.96
C GLU A 25 11.79 5.21 -8.95
N GLU A 26 10.77 4.40 -8.64
CA GLU A 26 10.88 2.94 -8.60
C GLU A 26 10.52 2.24 -9.92
N PHE A 27 10.33 3.00 -11.02
CA PHE A 27 9.96 2.50 -12.35
C PHE A 27 8.75 1.55 -12.35
N ARG A 28 7.72 1.87 -11.58
CA ARG A 28 6.47 1.09 -11.49
C ARG A 28 5.23 1.94 -11.70
N SER A 29 4.08 1.28 -11.92
CA SER A 29 2.81 1.99 -11.97
C SER A 29 2.38 2.44 -10.57
N VAL A 30 1.59 3.51 -10.50
CA VAL A 30 1.05 4.02 -9.23
C VAL A 30 0.21 2.94 -8.52
N ASN A 31 -0.55 2.15 -9.27
CA ASN A 31 -1.31 1.03 -8.70
C ASN A 31 -0.41 -0.05 -8.08
N ALA A 32 0.74 -0.35 -8.72
CA ALA A 32 1.71 -1.29 -8.17
C ALA A 32 2.38 -0.72 -6.90
N GLN A 33 2.66 0.59 -6.87
CA GLN A 33 3.19 1.26 -5.67
C GLN A 33 2.20 1.23 -4.51
N ILE A 34 0.93 1.53 -4.76
CA ILE A 34 -0.14 1.45 -3.76
C ILE A 34 -0.25 0.03 -3.22
N GLU A 35 -0.27 -0.98 -4.10
CA GLU A 35 -0.34 -2.38 -3.69
C GLU A 35 0.85 -2.78 -2.80
N PHE A 36 2.07 -2.38 -3.17
CA PHE A 36 3.28 -2.63 -2.39
C PHE A 36 3.19 -2.01 -0.98
N LEU A 37 2.86 -0.72 -0.89
CA LEU A 37 2.74 -0.01 0.39
C LEU A 37 1.65 -0.60 1.28
N LEU A 38 0.50 -0.96 0.72
CA LEU A 38 -0.58 -1.60 1.47
C LEU A 38 -0.18 -2.98 2.02
N ARG A 39 0.54 -3.78 1.23
CA ARG A 39 1.05 -5.09 1.68
C ARG A 39 2.00 -4.94 2.85
N GLU A 40 2.95 -4.01 2.76
CA GLU A 40 3.90 -3.74 3.84
C GLU A 40 3.19 -3.21 5.10
N ALA A 41 2.26 -2.26 4.96
CA ALA A 41 1.49 -1.73 6.08
C ALA A 41 0.67 -2.80 6.81
N VAL A 42 0.00 -3.69 6.06
CA VAL A 42 -0.77 -4.81 6.64
C VAL A 42 0.15 -5.80 7.35
N LYS A 43 1.29 -6.16 6.75
CA LYS A 43 2.27 -7.07 7.34
C LYS A 43 2.81 -6.52 8.67
N GLN A 44 3.21 -5.24 8.69
CA GLN A 44 3.69 -4.58 9.90
C GLN A 44 2.61 -4.52 10.98
N ARG A 45 1.37 -4.21 10.60
CA ARG A 45 0.25 -4.13 11.55
C ARG A 45 -0.13 -5.49 12.14
N ARG A 46 -0.09 -6.56 11.33
CA ARG A 46 -0.29 -7.94 11.80
C ARG A 46 0.75 -8.33 12.83
N LYS A 47 2.03 -8.08 12.54
CA LYS A 47 3.13 -8.34 13.47
C LYS A 47 2.92 -7.66 14.83
N LYS A 48 2.54 -6.37 14.82
CA LYS A 48 2.22 -5.63 16.07
C LYS A 48 1.04 -6.21 16.85
N ILE A 49 0.04 -6.76 16.16
CA ILE A 49 -1.12 -7.39 16.81
C ILE A 49 -0.71 -8.71 17.47
N GLU A 50 0.12 -9.51 16.79
CA GLU A 50 0.64 -10.77 17.32
C GLU A 50 1.53 -10.55 18.55
N GLU A 51 2.41 -9.54 18.51
CA GLU A 51 3.23 -9.11 19.66
C GLU A 51 2.36 -8.73 20.87
N LYS A 52 1.26 -8.00 20.65
CA LYS A 52 0.34 -7.57 21.73
C LYS A 52 -0.49 -8.72 22.33
N ASN A 53 -0.71 -9.80 21.60
CA ASN A 53 -1.50 -10.95 22.06
C ASN A 53 -0.64 -12.04 22.73
N GLY A 54 0.68 -11.88 22.72
CA GLY A 54 1.64 -12.79 23.35
C GLY A 54 2.12 -12.35 24.75
N ASP A 55 1.67 -11.19 25.23
CA ASP A 55 1.78 -10.69 26.61
C ASP A 55 0.43 -10.88 27.35
#